data_AF-A0A1I6GU45-F1
#
_entry.id   AF-A0A1I6GU45-F1
#
_cell.length_a   1.000
_cell.length_b   1.000
_cell.length_c   1.000
_cell.angle_alpha   90.00
_cell.angle_beta   90.00
_cell.angle_gamma   90.00
#
_symmetry.space_group_name_H-M   'P 1'
#
loop_
_entity.id
_entity.type
_entity.pdbx_description
1 polymer ?
#
loop_
_entity_poly.entity_id
_entity_poly.type
_entity_poly.pdbx_seq_one_letter_code
_entity_poly.pdbx_strand_id
1 'polypeptide(L)'
;MTTVEVGDEGASGLTAVVVAVVEILLDALEREAIRRMESGTLTDEEIDRLGRHLATLEADLERMKEEQEVDEEVDRLRGDLDSLVTDALHQVDTDGRPRTTGRTGPSANAGGTDE
;
A
#
# COMPACT_ATOMS: atom_id res chain seq x y z
N MET A 1 26.05 -7.58 -17.27
CA MET A 1 25.61 -7.83 -15.89
C MET A 1 26.08 -6.64 -15.09
N THR A 2 25.16 -5.72 -14.76
CA THR A 2 25.52 -4.48 -14.06
C THR A 2 25.75 -4.83 -12.60
N THR A 3 27.01 -4.92 -12.21
CA THR A 3 27.42 -4.93 -10.82
C THR A 3 27.10 -3.56 -10.25
N VAL A 4 26.06 -3.49 -9.43
CA VAL A 4 25.78 -2.29 -8.63
C VAL A 4 26.84 -2.29 -7.53
N GLU A 5 27.89 -1.48 -7.71
CA GLU A 5 28.83 -1.19 -6.61
C GLU A 5 28.14 -0.21 -5.67
N VAL A 6 27.80 -0.74 -4.51
CA VAL A 6 27.17 0.01 -3.44
C VAL A 6 28.30 0.43 -2.48
N GLY A 7 28.69 1.70 -2.50
CA GLY A 7 29.58 2.27 -1.48
C GLY A 7 28.90 2.33 -0.10
N ASP A 8 29.64 2.61 0.97
CA ASP A 8 29.10 2.58 2.35
C ASP A 8 27.82 3.42 2.52
N GLU A 9 27.73 4.63 1.95
CA GLU A 9 26.47 5.40 2.00
C GLU A 9 25.34 4.78 1.18
N GLY A 10 25.66 4.13 0.06
CA GLY A 10 24.69 3.38 -0.73
C GLY A 10 24.21 2.11 -0.01
N ALA A 11 25.05 1.54 0.85
CA ALA A 11 24.76 0.28 1.55
C ALA A 11 23.74 0.53 2.65
N SER A 12 23.88 1.63 3.39
CA SER A 12 22.85 2.11 4.34
C SER A 12 21.55 2.45 3.61
N GLY A 13 21.62 3.15 2.47
CA GLY A 13 20.43 3.48 1.68
C GLY A 13 19.69 2.23 1.15
N LEU A 14 20.41 1.24 0.64
CA LEU A 14 19.81 -0.03 0.20
C LEU A 14 19.24 -0.82 1.39
N THR A 15 19.93 -0.81 2.52
CA THR A 15 19.47 -1.46 3.76
C THR A 15 18.15 -0.86 4.21
N ALA A 16 18.04 0.46 4.29
CA ALA A 16 16.79 1.15 4.62
C ALA A 16 15.66 0.76 3.67
N VAL A 17 15.92 0.67 2.36
CA VAL A 17 14.92 0.25 1.37
C VAL A 17 14.47 -1.19 1.60
N VAL A 18 15.39 -2.12 1.81
CA VAL A 18 15.07 -3.53 2.04
C VAL A 18 14.26 -3.68 3.33
N VAL A 19 14.68 -3.02 4.40
CA VAL A 19 13.97 -3.03 5.69
C VAL A 19 12.55 -2.49 5.52
N ALA A 20 12.38 -1.32 4.90
CA ALA A 20 11.05 -0.74 4.65
C ALA A 20 10.13 -1.68 3.86
N VAL A 21 10.68 -2.36 2.84
CA VAL A 21 9.92 -3.36 2.06
C VAL A 21 9.49 -4.54 2.92
N VAL A 22 10.39 -5.05 3.77
CA VAL A 22 10.06 -6.17 4.67
C VAL A 22 9.02 -5.76 5.71
N GLU A 23 9.06 -4.54 6.26
CA GLU A 23 8.00 -4.04 7.15
C GLU A 23 6.63 -4.02 6.47
N ILE A 24 6.56 -3.51 5.24
CA ILE A 24 5.30 -3.48 4.47
C ILE A 24 4.77 -4.90 4.24
N LEU A 25 5.66 -5.86 3.97
CA LEU A 25 5.27 -7.26 3.83
C LEU A 25 4.80 -7.85 5.15
N LEU A 26 5.42 -7.51 6.27
CA LEU A 26 5.01 -7.96 7.60
C LEU A 26 3.61 -7.45 7.94
N ASP A 27 3.35 -6.15 7.74
CA ASP A 27 2.02 -5.54 7.90
C ASP A 27 0.96 -6.26 7.04
N ALA A 28 1.32 -6.61 5.80
CA ALA A 28 0.43 -7.32 4.89
C ALA A 28 0.16 -8.76 5.36
N LEU A 29 1.17 -9.44 5.87
CA LEU A 29 1.08 -10.80 6.40
C LEU A 29 0.24 -10.84 7.68
N GLU A 30 0.37 -9.86 8.57
CA GLU A 30 -0.46 -9.74 9.77
C GLU A 30 -1.93 -9.54 9.40
N ARG A 31 -2.21 -8.63 8.46
CA ARG A 31 -3.57 -8.43 7.95
C ARG A 31 -4.15 -9.70 7.33
N GLU A 32 -3.33 -10.46 6.60
CA GLU A 32 -3.76 -11.75 6.03
C GLU A 32 -3.96 -12.81 7.12
N ALA A 33 -3.10 -12.85 8.14
CA ALA A 33 -3.27 -13.73 9.29
C ALA A 33 -4.62 -13.48 9.95
N ILE A 34 -4.98 -12.21 10.17
CA ILE A 34 -6.29 -11.82 10.72
C ILE A 34 -7.43 -12.30 9.85
N ARG A 35 -7.38 -12.06 8.53
CA ARG A 35 -8.40 -12.57 7.60
C ARG A 35 -8.55 -14.09 7.65
N ARG A 36 -7.44 -14.82 7.76
CA ARG A 36 -7.45 -16.30 7.84
C ARG A 36 -8.04 -16.80 9.17
N MET A 37 -7.70 -16.13 10.28
CA MET A 37 -8.30 -16.38 11.59
C MET A 37 -9.83 -16.17 11.54
N GLU A 38 -10.28 -15.05 10.99
CA GLU A 38 -11.71 -14.73 10.87
C GLU A 38 -12.48 -15.68 9.95
N SER A 39 -11.83 -16.17 8.89
CA SER A 39 -12.43 -17.15 7.97
C SER A 39 -12.43 -18.59 8.50
N GLY A 40 -11.79 -18.86 9.66
CA GLY A 40 -11.68 -20.20 10.24
C GLY A 40 -10.81 -21.15 9.41
N THR A 41 -9.90 -20.62 8.60
CA THR A 41 -9.03 -21.42 7.72
C THR A 41 -7.74 -21.90 8.40
N LEU A 42 -7.52 -21.50 9.67
CA LEU A 42 -6.40 -21.90 10.50
C LEU A 42 -6.91 -22.54 11.80
N THR A 43 -6.22 -23.57 12.29
CA THR A 43 -6.46 -24.12 13.64
C THR A 43 -5.81 -23.24 14.72
N ASP A 44 -6.22 -23.40 15.97
CA ASP A 44 -5.65 -22.66 17.11
C ASP A 44 -4.12 -22.83 17.22
N GLU A 45 -3.60 -24.03 16.96
CA GLU A 45 -2.16 -24.28 16.94
C GLU A 45 -1.44 -23.58 15.77
N GLU A 46 -2.09 -23.50 14.61
CA GLU A 46 -1.55 -22.79 13.45
C GLU A 46 -1.52 -21.28 13.69
N ILE A 47 -2.55 -20.74 14.36
CA ILE A 47 -2.62 -19.33 14.77
C ILE A 47 -1.49 -18.99 15.73
N ASP A 48 -1.29 -19.78 16.79
CA ASP A 48 -0.22 -19.55 17.76
C ASP A 48 1.17 -19.62 17.12
N ARG A 49 1.40 -20.64 16.28
CA ARG A 49 2.67 -20.78 15.56
C ARG A 49 2.93 -19.61 14.63
N LEU A 50 1.91 -19.18 13.88
CA LEU A 50 2.01 -18.04 12.96
C LEU A 50 2.31 -16.76 13.72
N GLY A 51 1.57 -16.45 14.79
CA GLY A 51 1.77 -15.28 15.62
C GLY A 51 3.18 -15.23 16.21
N ARG A 52 3.68 -16.36 16.75
CA ARG A 52 5.06 -16.44 17.27
C ARG A 52 6.12 -16.18 16.20
N HIS A 53 5.92 -16.70 14.99
CA HIS A 53 6.85 -16.44 13.89
C HIS A 53 6.84 -14.98 13.46
N LEU A 54 5.67 -14.37 13.31
CA LEU A 54 5.55 -12.95 12.94
C LEU A 54 6.21 -12.05 13.99
N ALA A 55 5.94 -12.28 15.28
CA ALA A 55 6.58 -11.52 16.37
C ALA A 55 8.11 -11.70 16.41
N THR A 56 8.62 -12.88 16.06
CA THR A 56 10.07 -13.11 15.96
C THR A 56 10.67 -12.32 14.80
N LEU A 57 10.02 -12.32 13.64
CA LEU A 57 10.46 -11.56 12.47
C LEU A 57 10.44 -10.05 12.74
N GLU A 58 9.41 -9.55 13.41
CA GLU A 58 9.30 -8.15 13.82
C GLU A 58 10.47 -7.75 14.73
N ALA A 59 10.75 -8.53 15.77
CA ALA A 59 11.85 -8.27 16.68
C ALA A 59 13.23 -8.34 16.01
N ASP A 60 13.42 -9.30 15.09
CA ASP A 60 14.67 -9.40 14.32
C ASP A 60 14.86 -8.20 13.39
N LEU A 61 13.76 -7.67 12.83
CA LEU A 61 13.79 -6.51 11.95
C LEU A 61 14.05 -5.21 12.73
N GLU A 62 13.41 -5.04 13.88
CA GLU A 62 13.65 -3.88 14.76
C GLU A 62 15.11 -3.84 15.21
N ARG A 63 15.66 -4.99 15.63
CA ARG A 63 17.09 -5.08 15.95
C ARG A 63 17.98 -4.70 14.76
N MET A 64 17.62 -5.09 13.53
CA MET A 64 18.38 -4.73 12.33
C MET A 64 18.35 -3.23 12.06
N LYS A 65 17.21 -2.57 12.32
CA LYS A 65 17.08 -1.11 12.19
C LYS A 65 17.98 -0.38 13.17
N GLU A 66 17.93 -0.79 14.44
CA GLU A 66 18.79 -0.25 15.50
C GLU A 66 20.28 -0.44 15.19
N GLU A 67 20.68 -1.64 14.75
CA GLU A 67 22.08 -1.97 14.44
C GLU A 67 22.65 -1.16 13.27
N GLN A 68 21.79 -0.76 12.33
CA GLN A 68 22.18 -0.06 11.11
C GLN A 68 21.85 1.45 11.16
N GLU A 69 21.22 1.92 12.23
CA GLU A 69 20.78 3.31 12.43
C GLU A 69 19.93 3.82 11.25
N VAL A 70 19.01 3.00 10.73
CA VAL A 70 18.20 3.31 9.53
C VAL A 70 16.74 3.64 9.82
N ASP A 71 16.35 3.79 11.09
CA ASP A 71 14.96 4.04 11.51
C ASP A 71 14.34 5.25 10.79
N GLU A 72 15.04 6.39 10.79
CA GLU A 72 14.54 7.62 10.17
C GLU A 72 14.46 7.53 8.64
N GLU A 73 15.42 6.84 8.01
CA GLU A 73 15.43 6.58 6.57
C GLU A 73 14.27 5.68 6.14
N VAL A 74 13.99 4.64 6.92
CA VAL A 74 12.88 3.71 6.70
C VAL A 74 11.56 4.47 6.80
N ASP A 75 11.34 5.23 7.87
CA ASP A 75 10.12 6.01 8.07
C ASP A 75 9.88 7.02 6.93
N ARG A 76 10.94 7.73 6.53
CA ARG A 76 10.89 8.67 5.40
C ARG A 76 10.50 7.96 4.11
N LEU A 77 11.13 6.83 3.80
CA LEU A 77 10.87 6.09 2.57
C LEU A 77 9.44 5.55 2.54
N ARG A 78 8.91 5.09 3.68
CA ARG A 78 7.51 4.66 3.80
C ARG A 78 6.54 5.82 3.54
N GLY A 79 6.82 7.00 4.09
CA GLY A 79 6.00 8.20 3.86
C GLY A 79 6.04 8.67 2.40
N ASP A 80 7.21 8.63 1.77
CA ASP A 80 7.37 8.97 0.35
C ASP A 80 6.59 7.97 -0.53
N LEU A 81 6.68 6.67 -0.22
CA LEU A 81 5.94 5.64 -0.95
C LEU A 81 4.42 5.79 -0.80
N ASP A 82 3.93 6.08 0.41
CA ASP A 82 2.51 6.31 0.67
C ASP A 82 1.96 7.50 -0.13
N SER A 83 2.74 8.58 -0.18
CA SER A 83 2.39 9.76 -0.98
C SER A 83 2.32 9.44 -2.48
N LEU A 84 3.33 8.72 -3.00
CA LEU A 84 3.37 8.29 -4.40
C LEU A 84 2.20 7.36 -4.77
N VAL A 85 1.86 6.42 -3.88
CA VAL A 85 0.72 5.51 -4.07
C VAL A 85 -0.60 6.29 -4.05
N THR A 86 -0.75 7.24 -3.13
CA THR A 86 -1.94 8.10 -3.03
C THR A 86 -2.14 8.93 -4.29
N ASP A 87 -1.07 9.55 -4.81
CA ASP A 87 -1.12 10.32 -6.05
C ASP A 87 -1.52 9.44 -7.25
N ALA A 88 -0.97 8.23 -7.34
CA ALA A 88 -1.30 7.29 -8.41
C ALA A 88 -2.77 6.84 -8.36
N LEU A 89 -3.32 6.60 -7.17
CA LEU A 89 -4.73 6.25 -6.98
C LEU A 89 -5.66 7.39 -7.39
N HIS A 90 -5.32 8.64 -7.03
CA HIS A 90 -6.09 9.82 -7.45
C HIS A 90 -6.14 9.98 -8.95
N GLN A 91 -5.03 9.70 -9.66
CA GLN A 91 -5.01 9.78 -11.12
C GLN A 91 -5.97 8.76 -11.76
N VAL A 92 -5.97 7.51 -11.29
CA VAL A 92 -6.87 6.45 -11.78
C VAL A 92 -8.35 6.80 -11.57
N ASP A 93 -8.69 7.42 -10.44
CA ASP A 93 -10.07 7.84 -10.16
C ASP A 93 -10.53 9.02 -11.04
N THR A 94 -9.62 9.96 -11.35
CA THR A 94 -9.95 11.12 -12.19
C THR A 94 -10.17 10.76 -13.67
N ASP A 95 -9.49 9.72 -14.16
CA ASP A 95 -9.62 9.24 -15.54
C ASP A 95 -10.84 8.31 -15.75
N GLY A 96 -11.56 7.94 -14.68
CA GLY A 96 -12.62 6.93 -14.66
C GLY A 96 -14.06 7.37 -14.94
N ARG A 97 -14.36 8.63 -15.33
CA ARG A 97 -15.75 9.06 -15.63
C ARG A 97 -16.05 9.32 -17.11
N PRO A 98 -16.92 8.52 -17.77
CA PRO A 98 -17.61 8.94 -18.97
C PRO A 98 -18.63 10.03 -18.61
N ARG A 99 -18.46 11.23 -19.17
CA ARG A 99 -19.51 12.27 -19.16
C ARG A 99 -20.66 11.84 -20.08
N THR A 100 -21.59 11.05 -19.56
CA THR A 100 -22.93 10.92 -20.16
C THR A 100 -23.76 12.11 -19.66
N THR A 101 -23.63 13.24 -20.36
CA THR A 101 -24.62 14.31 -20.27
C THR A 101 -25.88 13.85 -20.97
N GLY A 102 -26.92 13.68 -20.16
CA GLY A 102 -28.25 13.26 -20.58
C GLY A 102 -28.79 14.12 -21.71
N ARG A 103 -29.31 13.38 -22.69
CA ARG A 103 -30.14 13.80 -23.80
C ARG A 103 -31.49 14.30 -23.27
N THR A 104 -31.73 15.61 -23.27
CA THR A 104 -33.08 16.19 -23.17
C THR A 104 -33.40 16.85 -24.51
N GLY A 105 -34.48 16.39 -25.15
CA GLY A 105 -34.79 16.60 -26.55
C GLY A 105 -35.26 18.01 -26.95
N PRO A 106 -35.60 18.20 -28.24
CA PRO A 106 -35.98 19.49 -28.81
C PRO A 106 -37.39 19.88 -28.33
N SER A 107 -37.49 21.06 -27.70
CA SER A 107 -38.78 21.70 -27.42
C SER A 107 -39.30 22.37 -28.69
N ALA A 108 -40.23 21.69 -29.35
CA ALA A 108 -41.12 22.26 -30.34
C ALA A 108 -42.53 21.75 -30.06
N ASN A 109 -43.41 22.60 -29.53
CA ASN A 109 -44.75 22.70 -30.11
C ASN A 109 -45.40 24.05 -29.79
N ALA A 110 -45.94 24.62 -30.86
CA ALA A 110 -46.78 25.80 -30.91
C ALA A 110 -48.25 25.44 -30.60
N GLY A 111 -49.03 26.45 -30.25
CA GLY A 111 -50.47 26.40 -29.99
C GLY A 111 -50.77 27.44 -28.91
N GLY A 112 -51.18 28.68 -29.21
CA GLY A 112 -52.15 29.05 -30.24
C GLY A 112 -53.54 28.69 -29.74
N THR A 113 -54.06 29.46 -28.79
CA THR A 113 -55.46 29.39 -28.36
C THR A 113 -56.00 30.82 -28.26
N ASP A 114 -56.64 31.21 -29.34
CA ASP A 114 -57.96 31.83 -29.49
C ASP A 114 -58.36 33.12 -28.75
N GLU A 115 -59.06 33.92 -29.56
CA GLU A 115 -59.92 35.09 -29.31
C GLU A 115 -61.07 34.84 -28.31
#